data_AF-A0A3D5ZDC9-F1
#
_entry.id   AF-A0A3D5ZDC9-F1
#
_cell.length_a   1.000
_cell.length_b   1.000
_cell.length_c   1.000
_cell.angle_alpha   90.00
_cell.angle_beta   90.00
_cell.angle_gamma   90.00
#
_symmetry.space_group_name_H-M   'P 1'
#
loop_
_entity.id
_entity.type
_entity.pdbx_description
1 polymer ?
#
loop_
_entity_poly.entity_id
_entity_poly.type
_entity_poly.pdbx_seq_one_letter_code
_entity_poly.pdbx_strand_id
1 'polypeptide(L)' 'MARKGRPATRALDLRDGFYLELKNSASSKGIKIRRDTLKEMEDAIEEYSKTKIVIVLGEYKEGKALSAKKTKKSKK' A
#
# COMPACT_ATOMS: atom_id res chain seq x y z
N MET A 1 -28.53 6.39 -31.88
CA MET A 1 -28.23 5.62 -30.65
C MET A 1 -27.09 4.66 -30.94
N ALA A 2 -25.87 4.99 -30.50
CA ALA A 2 -24.65 4.18 -30.61
C ALA A 2 -23.66 4.80 -29.60
N ARG A 3 -22.84 4.13 -28.77
CA ARG A 3 -22.34 2.74 -28.70
C ARG A 3 -22.04 2.49 -27.20
N LYS A 4 -22.63 1.46 -26.60
CA LYS A 4 -22.14 0.86 -25.35
C LYS A 4 -20.94 -0.02 -25.73
N GLY A 5 -19.83 0.02 -24.99
CA GLY A 5 -18.90 -1.13 -25.00
C GLY A 5 -17.39 -0.92 -25.15
N ARG A 6 -16.80 0.21 -24.73
CA ARG A 6 -15.39 0.17 -24.32
C ARG A 6 -15.33 0.33 -22.80
N PRO A 7 -14.94 -0.71 -22.03
CA PRO A 7 -14.72 -0.54 -20.60
C PRO A 7 -13.72 0.59 -20.38
N ALA A 8 -13.89 1.36 -19.30
CA ALA A 8 -13.00 2.47 -18.99
C ALA A 8 -11.55 1.97 -18.96
N THR A 9 -10.70 2.49 -19.86
CA THR A 9 -9.26 2.19 -19.93
C THR A 9 -8.45 2.92 -18.87
N ARG A 10 -9.11 3.60 -17.92
CA ARG A 10 -8.44 4.29 -16.83
C ARG A 10 -8.06 3.27 -15.78
N ALA A 11 -6.79 3.27 -15.38
CA ALA A 11 -6.33 2.49 -14.25
C ALA A 11 -7.23 2.81 -13.05
N LEU A 12 -7.73 1.77 -12.37
CA LEU A 12 -8.54 1.96 -11.18
C LEU A 12 -7.67 2.66 -10.14
N ASP A 13 -8.07 3.84 -9.70
CA ASP A 13 -7.39 4.56 -8.63
C ASP A 13 -7.27 3.66 -7.40
N LEU A 14 -6.16 3.83 -6.65
CA LEU A 14 -6.00 3.14 -5.39
C LEU A 14 -7.17 3.52 -4.48
N ARG A 15 -7.88 2.51 -4.00
CA ARG A 15 -8.96 2.72 -3.04
C ARG A 15 -8.39 3.31 -1.75
N ASP A 16 -9.24 4.03 -1.04
CA ASP A 16 -8.91 4.58 0.27
C ASP A 16 -8.47 3.47 1.24
N GLY A 17 -7.46 3.79 2.05
CA GLY A 17 -6.91 2.89 3.06
C GLY A 17 -5.39 2.99 3.21
N PHE A 18 -4.84 2.14 4.06
CA PHE A 18 -3.43 2.07 4.40
C PHE A 18 -2.72 1.00 3.59
N TYR A 19 -1.62 1.35 2.94
CA TYR A 19 -0.88 0.44 2.08
C TYR A 19 0.50 0.08 2.64
N LEU A 20 0.84 -1.20 2.50
CA LEU A 20 2.15 -1.76 2.82
C LEU A 20 2.67 -2.50 1.59
N GLU A 21 3.97 -2.44 1.34
CA GLU A 21 4.65 -3.31 0.38
C GLU A 21 5.49 -4.34 1.12
N LEU A 22 5.24 -5.62 0.83
CA LEU A 22 5.95 -6.75 1.40
C LEU A 22 6.94 -7.31 0.39
N LYS A 23 8.20 -7.44 0.79
CA LYS A 23 9.27 -7.99 -0.05
C LYS A 23 9.91 -9.20 0.59
N ASN A 24 10.27 -10.17 -0.24
CA ASN A 24 11.20 -11.22 0.15
C ASN A 24 12.62 -10.72 -0.07
N SER A 25 13.56 -11.06 0.82
CA SER A 25 14.96 -10.56 0.74
C SER A 25 15.66 -10.88 -0.58
N ALA A 26 15.28 -11.97 -1.25
CA ALA A 26 15.82 -12.38 -2.54
C ALA A 26 15.06 -11.81 -3.77
N SER A 27 13.92 -11.14 -3.58
CA SER A 27 13.07 -10.66 -4.67
C SER A 27 13.17 -9.15 -4.84
N SER A 28 13.36 -8.70 -6.08
CA SER A 28 13.33 -7.28 -6.45
C SER A 28 11.92 -6.68 -6.38
N LYS A 29 10.88 -7.50 -6.56
CA LYS A 29 9.47 -7.08 -6.56
C LYS A 29 8.77 -7.42 -5.25
N GLY A 30 7.98 -6.48 -4.75
CA GLY A 30 7.11 -6.63 -3.59
C GLY A 30 5.63 -6.74 -3.94
N ILE A 31 4.84 -7.23 -2.99
CA ILE A 31 3.38 -7.28 -3.07
C ILE A 31 2.80 -6.16 -2.22
N LYS A 32 1.87 -5.39 -2.77
CA LYS A 32 1.14 -4.37 -2.03
C LYS A 32 -0.12 -4.95 -1.38
N ILE A 33 -0.30 -4.69 -0.10
CA ILE A 33 -1.51 -5.04 0.65
C ILE A 33 -2.20 -3.76 1.13
N ARG A 34 -3.54 -3.77 1.14
CA ARG A 34 -4.37 -2.68 1.69
C ARG A 34 -4.97 -3.10 3.03
N ARG A 35 -5.02 -2.18 3.98
CA ARG A 35 -5.79 -2.25 5.23
C ARG A 35 -6.74 -1.07 5.34
N ASP A 36 -7.87 -1.28 6.00
CA ASP A 36 -8.90 -0.26 6.12
C ASP A 36 -8.55 0.74 7.23
N THR A 37 -7.92 0.28 8.31
CA THR A 37 -7.54 1.11 9.46
C THR A 37 -6.04 1.15 9.73
N LEU A 38 -5.60 2.18 10.46
CA LEU A 38 -4.21 2.31 10.90
C LEU A 38 -3.80 1.13 11.78
N LYS A 39 -4.67 0.72 12.69
CA LYS A 39 -4.42 -0.39 13.62
C LYS A 39 -4.16 -1.71 12.88
N GLU A 40 -4.99 -2.04 11.89
CA GLU A 40 -4.79 -3.23 11.08
C GLU A 40 -3.49 -3.18 10.24
N MET A 41 -3.07 -1.98 9.84
CA MET A 41 -1.77 -1.79 9.20
C MET A 41 -0.63 -2.07 10.20
N GLU A 42 -0.72 -1.57 11.43
CA GLU A 42 0.25 -1.81 12.49
C GLU A 42 0.35 -3.29 12.84
N ASP A 43 -0.79 -3.96 13.07
CA ASP A 43 -0.86 -5.41 13.32
C ASP A 43 -0.19 -6.20 12.16
N ALA A 44 -0.43 -5.79 10.91
CA ALA A 44 0.18 -6.42 9.74
C ALA A 44 1.70 -6.16 9.65
N ILE A 45 2.19 -4.99 10.07
CA ILE A 45 3.63 -4.72 10.15
C ILE A 45 4.28 -5.68 11.14
N GLU A 46 3.70 -5.83 12.34
CA GLU A 46 4.22 -6.72 13.37
C GLU A 46 4.21 -8.19 12.94
N GLU A 47 3.15 -8.64 12.26
CA GLU A 47 3.06 -10.01 11.76
C GLU A 47 4.09 -10.28 10.65
N TYR A 48 4.13 -9.45 9.61
CA TYR A 48 4.96 -9.72 8.43
C TYR A 48 6.44 -9.40 8.63
N SER A 49 6.78 -8.47 9.52
CA SER A 49 8.18 -8.12 9.80
C SER A 49 9.01 -9.30 10.31
N LYS A 50 8.36 -10.34 10.86
CA LYS A 50 9.01 -11.58 11.30
C LYS A 50 9.63 -12.38 10.15
N THR A 51 9.09 -12.27 8.94
CA THR A 51 9.47 -13.13 7.81
C THR A 51 9.79 -12.38 6.52
N LYS A 52 9.34 -11.13 6.40
CA LYS A 52 9.43 -10.32 5.19
C LYS A 52 9.97 -8.93 5.53
N ILE A 53 10.53 -8.28 4.51
CA ILE A 53 10.85 -6.86 4.57
C ILE A 53 9.55 -6.10 4.32
N VAL A 54 9.11 -5.34 5.31
CA VAL A 54 7.88 -4.53 5.25
C VAL A 54 8.24 -3.08 4.96
N ILE A 55 7.63 -2.51 3.92
CA ILE A 55 7.78 -1.10 3.53
C ILE A 55 6.41 -0.42 3.69
N VAL A 56 6.32 0.57 4.55
CA VAL A 56 5.07 1.30 4.78
C VAL A 56 4.90 2.39 3.72
N LEU A 57 3.85 2.28 2.91
CA LEU A 57 3.50 3.30 1.91
C LEU A 57 2.57 4.37 2.51
N GLY A 58 1.84 4.01 3.56
CA GLY A 58 0.98 4.90 4.33
C GLY A 58 -0.44 5.01 3.81
N GLU A 59 -1.15 6.06 4.22
CA GLU A 59 -2.57 6.25 3.92
C GLU A 59 -2.74 6.83 2.51
N TYR A 60 -3.65 6.24 1.74
CA TYR A 60 -4.13 6.75 0.46
C TYR A 60 -5.59 7.13 0.61
N LYS A 61 -5.95 8.28 0.03
CA LYS A 61 -7.32 8.79 -0.05
C LYS A 61 -7.54 9.44 -1.41
N GLU A 62 -8.65 9.08 -2.06
CA GLU A 62 -9.00 9.49 -3.42
C GLU A 62 -7.85 9.23 -4.41
N GLY A 63 -7.20 8.07 -4.29
CA GLY A 63 -6.07 7.67 -5.12
C GLY A 63 -4.74 8.36 -4.82
N LYS A 64 -4.67 9.24 -3.81
CA LYS A 64 -3.46 10.01 -3.47
C LYS A 64 -2.91 9.63 -2.09
N ALA A 65 -1.59 9.51 -1.99
CA ALA A 65 -0.93 9.30 -0.71
C ALA A 65 -1.04 10.56 0.17
N LEU A 66 -1.66 10.46 1.34
CA LEU A 66 -1.80 11.54 2.31
C LEU A 66 -0.53 11.73 3.15
N SER A 67 0.18 10.65 3.41
CA SER A 67 1.34 10.62 4.31
C SER A 67 2.66 10.75 3.55
N ALA A 68 2.94 11.93 2.99
CA ALA A 68 4.26 12.29 2.46
C ALA A 68 5.27 12.71 3.55
N LYS A 69 5.06 12.36 4.84
CA LYS A 69 5.90 12.83 5.97
C LYS A 69 6.64 11.70 6.70
N LYS A 70 7.93 11.62 6.38
CA LYS A 70 9.10 11.32 7.25
C LYS A 70 9.11 9.96 7.95
N THR A 71 9.80 8.98 7.34
CA THR A 71 10.49 7.94 8.11
C THR A 71 11.58 8.60 8.97
N LYS A 72 11.28 8.87 10.24
CA LYS A 72 12.33 8.99 11.26
C LYS A 72 12.92 7.59 11.45
N LYS A 73 14.00 7.28 10.73
CA LYS A 73 14.90 6.19 11.17
C LYS A 73 15.49 6.63 12.51
N SER A 74 14.98 6.06 13.59
CA SER A 74 15.72 5.95 14.84
C SER A 74 16.97 5.13 14.52
N LYS A 75 18.09 5.81 14.30
CA LYS A 75 19.43 5.20 14.44
C LYS A 75 19.67 5.13 15.95
N LYS A 76 19.70 3.92 16.49
CA LYS A 76 20.45 3.62 17.71
C LYS A 76 21.84 3.19 17.31
#